data_AF-A0A2D8EUY4-F1
#
_entry.id   AF-A0A2D8EUY4-F1
#
_cell.length_a   1.000
_cell.length_b   1.000
_cell.length_c   1.000
_cell.angle_alpha   90.00
_cell.angle_beta   90.00
_cell.angle_gamma   90.00
#
_symmetry.space_group_name_H-M   'P 1'
#
loop_
_entity.id
_entity.type
_entity.pdbx_description
1 polymer ?
#
loop_
_entity_poly.entity_id
_entity_poly.type
_entity_poly.pdbx_seq_one_letter_code
_entity_poly.pdbx_strand_id
1 'polypeptide(L)' 'MLLITEHTEDINLITEEVDGERQYHIDGIFMQAEQKNRNGRVYPKKTLMNEVARYN' A
#
# COMPACT_ATOMS: atom_id res chain seq x y z
N MET A 1 -1.50 -0.96 17.11
CA MET A 1 -2.93 -1.23 16.85
C MET A 1 -2.98 -1.94 15.51
N LEU A 2 -3.33 -3.23 15.48
CA LEU A 2 -3.27 -4.02 14.26
C LEU A 2 -4.60 -3.87 13.51
N LEU A 3 -4.59 -3.08 12.44
CA LEU A 3 -5.72 -2.93 11.52
C LEU A 3 -5.57 -3.98 10.42
N ILE A 4 -6.19 -5.14 10.62
CA ILE A 4 -6.46 -6.06 9.51
C ILE A 4 -7.88 -5.73 9.06
N THR A 5 -8.01 -5.20 7.84
CA THR A 5 -9.29 -4.91 7.20
C THR A 5 -9.45 -5.87 6.03
N GLU A 6 -10.62 -6.52 5.95
CA GLU A 6 -11.00 -7.37 4.83
C GLU A 6 -11.23 -6.51 3.58
N HIS A 7 -10.49 -6.80 2.51
CA HIS A 7 -10.65 -6.16 1.21
C HIS A 7 -11.24 -7.16 0.21
N THR A 8 -12.29 -6.75 -0.50
CA THR A 8 -12.96 -7.51 -1.58
C THR A 8 -12.38 -7.22 -2.98
N GLU A 9 -11.20 -6.59 -3.03
CA GLU A 9 -10.51 -6.25 -4.28
C GLU A 9 -9.62 -7.42 -4.73
N ASP A 10 -9.51 -7.65 -6.05
CA ASP A 10 -8.66 -8.67 -6.64
C ASP A 10 -7.19 -8.26 -6.45
N ILE A 11 -6.54 -8.80 -5.41
CA ILE A 11 -5.14 -8.53 -5.10
C ILE A 11 -4.30 -9.63 -5.75
N ASN A 12 -3.38 -9.24 -6.63
CA ASN A 12 -2.40 -10.16 -7.19
C ASN A 12 -1.41 -10.57 -6.08
N LEU A 13 -1.58 -11.78 -5.57
CA LEU A 13 -0.65 -12.41 -4.64
C LEU A 13 0.53 -12.97 -5.42
N ILE A 14 1.70 -12.38 -5.23
CA ILE A 14 2.95 -12.88 -5.78
C ILE A 14 3.61 -13.73 -4.68
N THR A 15 4.00 -14.96 -5.01
CA THR A 15 4.68 -15.88 -4.08
C THR A 15 6.11 -16.05 -4.56
N GLU A 16 7.09 -15.66 -3.75
CA GLU A 16 8.49 -16.03 -3.96
C GLU A 16 8.82 -17.26 -3.11
N GLU A 17 9.40 -18.27 -3.73
CA GLU A 17 9.90 -19.46 -3.04
C GLU A 17 11.33 -19.16 -2.57
N VAL A 18 11.50 -18.83 -1.29
CA VAL A 18 12.82 -18.63 -0.66
C VAL A 18 12.95 -19.62 0.49
N ASP A 19 13.97 -20.49 0.41
CA ASP A 19 14.33 -21.45 1.47
C ASP A 19 13.24 -22.47 1.89
N GLY A 20 12.26 -22.74 1.02
CA GLY A 20 11.24 -23.78 1.24
C GLY A 20 10.03 -23.34 2.08
N GLU A 21 9.98 -22.08 2.54
CA GLU A 21 8.81 -21.48 3.16
C GLU A 21 8.08 -20.55 2.17
N ARG A 22 6.77 -20.72 2.03
CA ARG A 22 5.94 -19.87 1.17
C ARG A 22 5.77 -18.50 1.84
N GLN A 23 6.36 -17.46 1.26
CA GLN A 23 6.13 -16.09 1.69
C GLN A 23 5.06 -15.42 0.83
N TYR A 24 4.02 -14.90 1.49
CA TYR A 24 2.95 -14.15 0.85
C TYR A 24 3.22 -12.66 1.02
N HIS A 25 3.32 -11.95 -0.10
CA HIS A 25 3.56 -10.50 -0.13
C HIS A 25 2.39 -9.81 -0.82
N ILE A 26 2.02 -8.61 -0.30
CA ILE A 26 1.03 -7.75 -0.92
C ILE A 26 1.79 -6.69 -1.72
N ASP A 27 1.76 -6.81 -3.03
CA ASP A 27 2.41 -5.85 -3.93
C ASP A 27 1.37 -4.96 -4.62
N GLY A 28 1.62 -3.66 -4.63
CA GLY A 28 0.72 -2.70 -5.26
C GLY A 28 1.01 -1.24 -4.94
N ILE A 29 0.20 -0.36 -5.53
CA ILE A 29 0.27 1.07 -5.22
C ILE A 29 -0.39 1.32 -3.87
N PHE A 30 0.40 1.57 -2.83
CA PHE A 30 -0.14 1.82 -1.50
C PHE A 30 -0.72 3.23 -1.34
N MET A 31 -0.17 4.23 -2.05
CA MET A 31 -0.66 5.62 -2.01
C MET A 31 -0.47 6.34 -3.34
N GLN A 32 -1.37 7.29 -3.62
CA GLN A 32 -1.36 8.11 -4.83
C GLN A 32 -1.39 9.60 -4.47
N ALA A 33 -0.52 10.39 -5.12
CA ALA A 33 -0.48 11.84 -5.01
C ALA A 33 -1.26 12.53 -6.13
N GLU A 34 -1.70 13.76 -5.91
CA GLU A 34 -2.40 14.62 -6.90
C GLU A 34 -3.70 14.01 -7.48
N GLN A 35 -4.23 12.96 -6.86
CA GLN A 35 -5.47 12.32 -7.25
C GLN A 35 -6.48 12.39 -6.12
N LYS A 36 -7.75 12.59 -6.48
CA LYS A 36 -8.87 12.57 -5.54
C LYS A 36 -9.08 11.13 -5.08
N ASN A 37 -8.90 10.88 -3.79
CA ASN A 37 -9.16 9.58 -3.20
C ASN A 37 -10.67 9.31 -3.08
N ARG A 38 -11.05 8.09 -2.66
CA ARG A 38 -12.47 7.72 -2.42
C ARG A 38 -13.17 8.64 -1.41
N ASN A 39 -12.42 9.22 -0.47
CA ASN A 39 -12.92 10.16 0.54
C ASN A 39 -12.96 11.62 0.04
N GLY A 40 -12.67 11.85 -1.24
CA GLY A 40 -12.73 13.16 -1.89
C GLY A 40 -11.58 14.10 -1.58
N ARG A 41 -10.53 13.64 -0.90
CA ARG A 41 -9.33 14.43 -0.56
C ARG A 41 -8.26 14.25 -1.64
N VAL A 42 -7.47 15.29 -1.85
CA VAL A 42 -6.28 15.27 -2.72
C VAL A 42 -5.06 15.51 -1.83
N TYR A 43 -4.04 14.67 -1.97
CA TYR A 43 -2.77 14.83 -1.26
C TYR A 43 -1.73 15.42 -2.20
N PRO A 44 -1.22 16.64 -1.93
CA PRO A 44 -0.14 17.21 -2.71
C PRO A 44 1.12 16.35 -2.63
N LYS A 45 1.80 16.16 -3.76
CA LYS A 45 2.97 15.29 -3.89
C LYS A 45 4.08 15.65 -2.89
N LYS A 46 4.36 16.93 -2.71
CA LYS A 46 5.39 17.41 -1.78
C LYS A 46 5.09 17.00 -0.33
N THR A 47 3.85 17.18 0.12
CA THR A 47 3.45 16.82 1.48
C THR A 47 3.45 15.31 1.66
N LEU A 48 2.90 14.57 0.69
CA LEU A 48 2.88 13.11 0.74
C LEU A 48 4.29 12.52 0.80
N MET A 49 5.21 13.01 -0.03
CA MET A 49 6.59 12.52 -0.05
C MET A 49 7.35 12.82 1.25
N ASN A 50 7.14 13.99 1.86
CA ASN A 50 7.73 14.31 3.16
C ASN A 50 7.27 13.35 4.25
N GLU A 51 5.97 13.03 4.32
CA GLU A 51 5.44 12.12 5.33
C GLU A 51 5.85 10.66 5.08
N VAL A 52 5.93 10.24 3.80
CA VAL A 52 6.48 8.91 3.45
C VAL A 52 7.92 8.78 3.91
N ALA A 53 8.76 9.79 3.62
CA ALA A 53 10.16 9.78 4.03
C ALA A 53 10.35 9.78 5.56
N ARG A 54 9.37 10.31 6.30
CA ARG A 54 9.37 10.31 7.77
C ARG A 54 8.95 8.96 8.37
N TYR A 55 8.16 8.18 7.63
CA TYR A 55 7.64 6.89 8.08
C TYR A 55 8.57 5.70 7.76
N ASN A 56 9.39 5.85 6.72
CA ASN A 56 10.46 4.91 6.36
C ASN A 56 11.61 4.91 7.38
#